data_AF-A0A7S4BJ45-F1
#
_entry.id   AF-A0A7S4BJ45-F1
#
_cell.length_a   1.000
_cell.length_b   1.000
_cell.length_c   1.000
_cell.angle_alpha   90.00
_cell.angle_beta   90.00
_cell.angle_gamma   90.00
#
_symmetry.space_group_name_H-M   'P 1'
#
loop_
_entity.id
_entity.type
_entity.pdbx_description
1 polymer ?
#
loop_
_entity_poly.entity_id
_entity_poly.type
_entity_poly.pdbx_seq_one_letter_code
_entity_poly.pdbx_strand_id
1 'polypeptide(L)'
;MAGSCCNADQQFLIITTLCYLGGIFIMWRSPIFKPFKLFAVFLHELSHAIAATLCCNRVTGIEVTFSNEGGLCTYKGQQSLRVKCCVLPAGYLGSCMWGCGLVIACGFRDGARIAGIIVCVALLITFFYAICGTAKGMEERLTIIFLAVFFGVLCGGLVALDYSEVWDESYFLLEAVILFMGCTNMMYGTYDIYDDTVRRKDERSDAYKFAELAPCMFSRCVGAVWFLLAFAVCVASVVGVVIIAEDNGVGKDNGGACSNCLDFWKMIPALVVFGGAAGGTLFFWFLRRRGKSNGELGV
;
A
#
# COMPACT_ATOMS: atom_id res chain seq x y z
N MET A 1 -36.62 -11.87 6.72
CA MET A 1 -35.27 -12.28 6.26
C MET A 1 -34.54 -11.00 5.90
N ALA A 2 -33.59 -10.55 6.72
CA ALA A 2 -32.85 -9.33 6.45
C ALA A 2 -31.87 -9.61 5.30
N GLY A 3 -32.15 -9.05 4.12
CA GLY A 3 -31.29 -9.17 2.96
C GLY A 3 -29.91 -8.59 3.25
N SER A 4 -28.86 -9.35 2.91
CA SER A 4 -27.49 -8.87 2.88
C SER A 4 -27.40 -7.71 1.90
N CYS A 5 -27.29 -6.48 2.41
CA CYS A 5 -27.27 -5.27 1.57
C CYS A 5 -25.94 -5.00 0.87
N CYS A 6 -24.88 -5.75 1.20
CA CYS A 6 -23.57 -5.56 0.60
C CYS A 6 -23.31 -6.64 -0.45
N ASN A 7 -22.77 -6.25 -1.60
CA ASN A 7 -22.38 -7.20 -2.65
C ASN A 7 -21.33 -8.16 -2.08
N ALA A 8 -21.38 -9.43 -2.50
CA ALA A 8 -20.44 -10.45 -2.04
C ALA A 8 -18.98 -10.05 -2.29
N ASP A 9 -18.73 -9.32 -3.38
CA ASP A 9 -17.42 -8.84 -3.77
C ASP A 9 -16.92 -7.74 -2.82
N GLN A 10 -17.80 -6.80 -2.42
CA GLN A 10 -17.49 -5.76 -1.43
C GLN A 10 -17.17 -6.37 -0.06
N GLN A 11 -18.00 -7.31 0.41
CA GLN A 11 -17.76 -7.97 1.70
C GLN A 11 -16.42 -8.70 1.71
N PHE A 12 -16.09 -9.41 0.63
CA PHE A 12 -14.84 -10.13 0.52
C PHE A 12 -13.63 -9.21 0.54
N LEU A 13 -13.68 -8.10 -0.20
CA LEU A 13 -12.59 -7.13 -0.25
C LEU A 13 -12.32 -6.52 1.13
N ILE A 14 -13.38 -6.08 1.82
CA ILE A 14 -13.28 -5.53 3.18
C ILE A 14 -12.70 -6.56 4.15
N ILE A 15 -13.24 -7.78 4.15
CA ILE A 15 -12.79 -8.85 5.05
C ILE A 15 -11.33 -9.20 4.75
N THR A 16 -10.93 -9.28 3.47
CA THR A 16 -9.56 -9.57 3.07
C THR A 16 -8.61 -8.47 3.52
N THR A 17 -8.95 -7.20 3.29
CA THR A 17 -8.18 -6.05 3.78
C THR A 17 -8.04 -6.07 5.30
N LEU A 18 -9.12 -6.32 6.05
CA LEU A 18 -9.06 -6.42 7.52
C LEU A 18 -8.22 -7.59 7.99
N CYS A 19 -8.32 -8.75 7.34
CA CYS A 19 -7.49 -9.93 7.62
C CYS A 19 -6.01 -9.64 7.34
N TYR A 20 -5.68 -8.95 6.24
CA TYR A 20 -4.30 -8.54 5.95
C TYR A 20 -3.78 -7.55 6.98
N LEU A 21 -4.54 -6.50 7.32
CA LEU A 21 -4.13 -5.55 8.35
C LEU A 21 -3.91 -6.26 9.70
N GLY A 22 -4.84 -7.13 10.13
CA GLY A 22 -4.69 -7.90 11.36
C GLY A 22 -3.50 -8.86 11.33
N GLY A 23 -3.31 -9.58 10.22
CA GLY A 23 -2.19 -10.50 10.03
C GLY A 23 -0.83 -9.80 10.04
N ILE A 24 -0.72 -8.67 9.33
CA ILE A 24 0.49 -7.83 9.31
C ILE A 24 0.80 -7.32 10.72
N PHE A 25 -0.22 -6.88 11.47
CA PHE A 25 -0.03 -6.40 12.85
C PHE A 25 0.50 -7.51 13.78
N ILE A 26 -0.10 -8.71 13.72
CA ILE A 26 0.33 -9.86 14.54
C ILE A 26 1.75 -10.28 14.15
N MET A 27 2.05 -10.33 12.85
CA MET A 27 3.33 -10.78 12.33
C MET A 27 4.37 -9.65 12.19
N TRP A 28 4.10 -8.47 12.76
CA TRP A 28 4.94 -7.28 12.55
C TRP A 28 6.41 -7.49 12.92
N ARG A 29 6.69 -8.31 13.94
CA ARG A 29 8.06 -8.61 14.39
C ARG A 29 8.73 -9.76 13.62
N SER A 30 8.02 -10.41 12.71
CA SER A 30 8.55 -11.52 11.93
C SER A 30 9.54 -11.03 10.85
N PRO A 31 10.70 -11.69 10.68
CA PRO A 31 11.66 -11.33 9.64
C PRO A 31 11.11 -11.54 8.21
N ILE A 32 10.07 -12.35 8.06
CA ILE A 32 9.40 -12.61 6.77
C ILE A 32 8.84 -11.32 6.15
N PHE A 33 8.42 -10.37 6.99
CA PHE A 33 7.84 -9.10 6.53
C PHE A 33 8.88 -8.03 6.23
N LYS A 34 10.13 -8.26 6.60
CA LYS A 34 11.23 -7.30 6.38
C LYS A 34 11.34 -6.82 4.91
N PRO A 35 11.27 -7.65 3.86
CA PRO A 35 11.27 -7.15 2.48
C PRO A 35 10.14 -6.15 2.21
N PHE A 36 8.92 -6.39 2.73
CA PHE A 36 7.79 -5.48 2.54
C PHE A 36 7.93 -4.18 3.34
N LYS A 37 8.55 -4.24 4.52
CA LYS A 37 8.91 -3.04 5.29
C LYS A 37 9.94 -2.19 4.54
N LEU A 38 10.99 -2.81 4.02
CA LEU A 38 12.00 -2.12 3.21
C LEU A 38 11.41 -1.56 1.91
N PHE A 39 10.40 -2.22 1.35
CA PHE A 39 9.63 -1.67 0.23
C PHE A 39 8.89 -0.39 0.63
N ALA A 40 8.29 -0.35 1.82
CA ALA A 40 7.62 0.83 2.33
C ALA A 40 8.60 2.00 2.60
N VAL A 41 9.78 1.70 3.14
CA VAL A 41 10.89 2.68 3.29
C VAL A 41 11.35 3.18 1.91
N PHE A 42 11.48 2.31 0.93
CA PHE A 42 11.80 2.73 -0.44
C PHE A 42 10.75 3.69 -1.00
N LEU A 43 9.46 3.43 -0.80
CA LEU A 43 8.38 4.33 -1.24
C LEU A 43 8.35 5.65 -0.46
N HIS A 44 8.75 5.65 0.81
CA HIS A 44 8.97 6.87 1.61
C HIS A 44 10.05 7.74 0.97
N GLU A 45 11.24 7.18 0.72
CA GLU A 45 12.35 7.92 0.10
C GLU A 45 12.07 8.33 -1.35
N LEU A 46 11.35 7.48 -2.10
CA LEU A 46 10.89 7.82 -3.45
C LEU A 46 9.95 9.03 -3.42
N SER A 47 9.11 9.15 -2.38
CA SER A 47 8.19 10.27 -2.25
C SER A 47 8.92 11.59 -1.96
N HIS A 48 9.99 11.56 -1.16
CA HIS A 48 10.91 12.70 -1.04
C HIS A 48 11.53 13.07 -2.39
N ALA A 49 12.00 12.08 -3.15
CA ALA A 49 12.63 12.29 -4.45
C ALA A 49 11.66 12.92 -5.47
N ILE A 50 10.41 12.44 -5.51
CA ILE A 50 9.35 12.99 -6.35
C ILE A 50 9.05 14.44 -5.93
N ALA A 51 8.84 14.71 -4.64
CA ALA A 51 8.56 16.06 -4.14
C ALA A 51 9.72 17.03 -4.43
N ALA A 52 10.97 16.58 -4.27
CA ALA A 52 12.14 17.37 -4.60
C ALA A 52 12.20 17.70 -6.09
N THR A 53 11.91 16.72 -6.95
CA THR A 53 11.87 16.90 -8.41
C THR A 53 10.78 17.89 -8.83
N LEU A 54 9.59 17.78 -8.24
CA LEU A 54 8.49 18.74 -8.46
C LEU A 54 8.83 20.16 -7.99
N CYS A 55 9.69 20.28 -6.99
CA CYS A 55 10.26 21.56 -6.54
C CYS A 55 11.46 22.02 -7.37
N CYS A 56 11.66 21.48 -8.59
CA CYS A 56 12.76 21.80 -9.51
C CYS A 56 14.16 21.47 -8.98
N ASN A 57 14.29 20.52 -8.04
CA ASN A 57 15.58 20.03 -7.57
C ASN A 57 15.98 18.73 -8.28
N ARG A 58 17.29 18.50 -8.39
CA ARG A 58 17.85 17.30 -8.99
C ARG A 58 18.15 16.26 -7.92
N VAL A 59 17.44 15.14 -7.92
CA VAL A 59 17.72 14.00 -7.04
C VAL A 59 19.07 13.40 -7.40
N THR A 60 19.90 13.17 -6.38
CA THR A 60 21.28 12.67 -6.52
C THR A 60 21.48 11.27 -5.99
N GLY A 61 20.50 10.69 -5.28
CA GLY A 61 20.54 9.31 -4.82
C GLY A 61 19.44 9.02 -3.82
N ILE A 62 19.00 7.76 -3.81
CA ILE A 62 18.13 7.16 -2.80
C ILE A 62 18.88 5.99 -2.21
N GLU A 63 18.93 5.92 -0.89
CA GLU A 63 19.58 4.86 -0.12
C GLU A 63 18.55 4.22 0.81
N VAL A 64 18.59 2.90 0.95
CA VAL A 64 17.73 2.13 1.87
C VAL A 64 18.62 1.14 2.60
N THR A 65 18.66 1.22 3.92
CA THR A 65 19.57 0.44 4.76
C THR A 65 18.84 -0.77 5.35
N PHE A 66 19.40 -1.96 5.14
CA PHE A 66 18.79 -3.21 5.59
C PHE A 66 18.79 -3.36 7.11
N SER A 67 19.86 -2.92 7.79
CA SER A 67 20.07 -3.15 9.21
C SER A 67 19.08 -2.41 10.13
N ASN A 68 18.75 -1.16 9.82
CA ASN A 68 17.92 -0.30 10.68
C ASN A 68 16.55 0.07 10.08
N GLU A 69 16.18 -0.50 8.92
CA GLU A 69 14.95 -0.14 8.21
C GLU A 69 14.85 1.37 7.91
N GLY A 70 16.00 2.05 7.75
CA GLY A 70 16.08 3.48 7.45
C GLY A 70 16.31 3.77 5.97
N GLY A 71 16.08 5.02 5.59
CA GLY A 71 16.32 5.52 4.24
C GLY A 71 16.99 6.89 4.23
N LEU A 72 17.54 7.25 3.07
CA LEU A 72 18.06 8.60 2.81
C LEU A 72 17.91 8.99 1.35
N CYS A 73 17.08 10.00 1.10
CA CYS A 73 16.98 10.70 -0.18
C CYS A 73 17.89 11.94 -0.20
N THR A 74 18.82 11.99 -1.16
CA THR A 74 19.70 13.14 -1.39
C THR A 74 19.33 13.87 -2.68
N TYR A 75 19.33 15.20 -2.65
CA TYR A 75 19.05 16.04 -3.82
C TYR A 75 19.88 17.33 -3.79
N LYS A 76 20.13 17.91 -4.97
CA LYS A 76 20.83 19.18 -5.19
C LYS A 76 19.88 20.22 -5.78
N GLY A 77 19.97 21.45 -5.30
CA GLY A 77 19.19 22.58 -5.81
C GLY A 77 18.79 23.55 -4.70
N GLN A 78 17.64 24.20 -4.86
CA GLN A 78 17.11 25.17 -3.91
C GLN A 78 16.70 24.50 -2.60
N GLN A 79 17.19 25.04 -1.48
CA GLN A 79 16.91 24.59 -0.11
C GLN A 79 16.02 25.60 0.64
N SER A 80 15.16 26.31 -0.09
CA SER A 80 14.27 27.32 0.49
C SER A 80 13.25 26.67 1.44
N LEU A 81 12.73 27.46 2.38
CA LEU A 81 11.73 26.99 3.34
C LEU A 81 10.54 26.29 2.66
N ARG A 82 10.07 26.84 1.53
CA ARG A 82 8.96 26.27 0.75
C ARG A 82 9.25 24.85 0.27
N VAL A 83 10.46 24.62 -0.26
CA VAL A 83 10.87 23.28 -0.71
C VAL A 83 10.88 22.31 0.45
N LYS A 84 11.48 22.69 1.58
CA LYS A 84 11.52 21.81 2.77
C LYS A 84 10.12 21.50 3.30
N CYS A 85 9.21 22.48 3.28
CA CYS A 85 7.83 22.27 3.67
C CYS A 85 7.06 21.32 2.75
N CYS A 86 7.47 21.16 1.49
CA CYS A 86 6.90 20.17 0.57
C CYS A 86 7.59 18.81 0.68
N VAL A 87 8.92 18.79 0.75
CA VAL A 87 9.72 17.55 0.68
C VAL A 87 9.62 16.75 1.97
N LEU A 88 9.75 17.37 3.15
CA LEU A 88 9.76 16.66 4.44
C LEU A 88 8.46 15.88 4.73
N PRO A 89 7.25 16.44 4.59
CA PRO A 89 6.03 15.65 4.78
C PRO A 89 5.82 14.59 3.69
N ALA A 90 6.42 14.75 2.51
CA ALA A 90 6.18 13.86 1.39
C ALA A 90 6.65 12.42 1.65
N GLY A 91 7.63 12.20 2.52
CA GLY A 91 8.04 10.84 2.91
C GLY A 91 6.89 10.07 3.55
N TYR A 92 6.53 10.46 4.76
CA TYR A 92 5.50 9.78 5.55
C TYR A 92 4.13 9.75 4.84
N LEU A 93 3.69 10.91 4.34
CA LEU A 93 2.38 11.02 3.68
C LEU A 93 2.38 10.31 2.33
N GLY A 94 3.46 10.44 1.56
CA GLY A 94 3.59 9.80 0.25
C GLY A 94 3.62 8.28 0.35
N SER A 95 4.35 7.73 1.32
CA SER A 95 4.32 6.28 1.59
C SER A 95 2.90 5.79 1.90
N CYS A 96 2.16 6.48 2.77
CA CYS A 96 0.75 6.15 3.03
C CYS A 96 -0.12 6.26 1.77
N MET A 97 0.08 7.31 0.96
CA MET A 97 -0.67 7.53 -0.29
C MET A 97 -0.40 6.44 -1.33
N TRP A 98 0.85 5.96 -1.47
CA TRP A 98 1.15 4.82 -2.33
C TRP A 98 0.41 3.57 -1.86
N GLY A 99 0.41 3.30 -0.54
CA GLY A 99 -0.36 2.18 0.02
C GLY A 99 -1.84 2.28 -0.30
N CYS A 100 -2.43 3.46 -0.10
CA CYS A 100 -3.82 3.74 -0.44
C CYS A 100 -4.13 3.54 -1.93
N GLY A 101 -3.23 4.02 -2.81
CA GLY A 101 -3.36 3.87 -4.26
C GLY A 101 -3.33 2.40 -4.68
N LEU A 102 -2.44 1.59 -4.11
CA LEU A 102 -2.39 0.14 -4.37
C LEU A 102 -3.67 -0.56 -3.90
N VAL A 103 -4.19 -0.20 -2.73
CA VAL A 103 -5.46 -0.76 -2.22
C VAL A 103 -6.64 -0.37 -3.13
N ILE A 104 -6.73 0.89 -3.55
CA ILE A 104 -7.77 1.37 -4.49
C ILE A 104 -7.66 0.69 -5.85
N ALA A 105 -6.44 0.49 -6.35
CA ALA A 105 -6.20 -0.17 -7.63
C ALA A 105 -6.75 -1.61 -7.64
N CYS A 106 -6.72 -2.32 -6.51
CA CYS A 106 -7.32 -3.65 -6.37
C CYS A 106 -8.86 -3.66 -6.40
N GLY A 107 -9.52 -2.51 -6.40
CA GLY A 107 -10.96 -2.42 -6.65
C GLY A 107 -11.37 -2.82 -8.08
N PHE A 108 -10.41 -2.91 -8.99
CA PHE A 108 -10.60 -3.32 -10.38
C PHE A 108 -9.50 -4.30 -10.82
N ARG A 109 -9.86 -5.29 -11.65
CA ARG A 109 -8.88 -6.23 -12.22
C ARG A 109 -7.78 -5.50 -12.99
N ASP A 110 -8.16 -4.57 -13.88
CA ASP A 110 -7.20 -3.78 -14.65
C ASP A 110 -6.42 -2.78 -13.79
N GLY A 111 -7.00 -2.34 -12.67
CA GLY A 111 -6.30 -1.49 -11.71
C GLY A 111 -5.11 -2.21 -11.07
N ALA A 112 -5.30 -3.45 -10.62
CA ALA A 112 -4.21 -4.26 -10.07
C ALA A 112 -3.10 -4.54 -11.10
N ARG A 113 -3.46 -4.75 -12.37
CA ARG A 113 -2.51 -4.87 -13.50
C ARG A 113 -1.67 -3.63 -13.66
N ILE A 114 -2.33 -2.47 -13.79
CA ILE A 114 -1.67 -1.18 -13.98
C ILE A 114 -0.77 -0.87 -12.77
N ALA A 115 -1.25 -1.10 -11.55
CA ALA A 115 -0.46 -0.94 -10.33
C ALA A 115 0.80 -1.83 -10.33
N GLY A 116 0.65 -3.11 -10.69
CA GLY A 116 1.78 -4.03 -10.82
C GLY A 116 2.81 -3.56 -11.86
N ILE A 117 2.36 -3.07 -13.01
CA ILE A 117 3.24 -2.51 -14.05
C ILE A 117 3.97 -1.27 -13.54
N ILE A 118 3.28 -0.34 -12.88
CA ILE A 118 3.88 0.88 -12.31
C ILE A 118 4.95 0.51 -11.29
N VAL A 119 4.66 -0.45 -10.39
CA VAL A 119 5.64 -0.95 -9.42
C VAL A 119 6.86 -1.54 -10.13
N CYS A 120 6.66 -2.39 -11.15
CA CYS A 120 7.75 -2.97 -11.93
C CYS A 120 8.60 -1.91 -12.63
N VAL A 121 7.99 -0.91 -13.25
CA VAL A 121 8.71 0.18 -13.94
C VAL A 121 9.51 1.00 -12.93
N ALA A 122 8.92 1.38 -11.79
CA ALA A 122 9.62 2.10 -10.73
C ALA A 122 10.82 1.32 -10.20
N LEU A 123 10.64 0.01 -9.94
CA LEU A 123 11.71 -0.87 -9.49
C LEU A 123 12.80 -1.07 -10.55
N LEU A 124 12.44 -1.14 -11.83
CA LEU A 124 13.39 -1.27 -12.92
C LEU A 124 14.27 -0.02 -13.07
N ILE A 125 13.67 1.17 -12.99
CA ILE A 125 14.41 2.45 -12.98
C ILE A 125 15.38 2.48 -11.80
N THR A 126 14.89 2.12 -10.61
CA THR A 126 15.71 2.06 -9.39
C THR A 126 16.81 0.99 -9.50
N PHE A 127 16.56 -0.15 -10.14
CA PHE A 127 17.55 -1.20 -10.37
C PHE A 127 18.69 -0.72 -11.27
N PHE A 128 18.36 -0.06 -12.39
CA PHE A 128 19.38 0.56 -13.25
C PHE A 128 20.17 1.63 -12.51
N TYR A 129 19.49 2.43 -11.68
CA TYR A 129 20.16 3.41 -10.83
C TYR A 129 21.10 2.76 -9.81
N ALA A 130 20.70 1.64 -9.19
CA ALA A 130 21.54 0.92 -8.24
C ALA A 130 22.75 0.26 -8.93
N ILE A 131 22.61 -0.22 -10.17
CA ILE A 131 23.71 -0.83 -10.92
C ILE A 131 24.68 0.22 -11.47
N CYS A 132 24.16 1.23 -12.16
CA CYS A 132 24.95 2.22 -12.89
C CYS A 132 25.31 3.46 -12.06
N GLY A 133 24.62 3.69 -10.95
CA GLY A 133 24.80 4.87 -10.09
C GLY A 133 25.95 4.74 -9.10
N THR A 134 26.22 5.86 -8.43
CA THR A 134 27.27 6.00 -7.41
C THR A 134 26.67 5.86 -6.01
N ALA A 135 25.99 4.75 -5.73
CA ALA A 135 25.55 4.46 -4.36
C ALA A 135 26.78 4.36 -3.44
N LYS A 136 26.76 5.04 -2.30
CA LYS A 136 27.95 5.23 -1.47
C LYS A 136 28.32 3.99 -0.65
N GLY A 137 27.37 3.11 -0.36
CA GLY A 137 27.57 1.91 0.44
C GLY A 137 27.13 0.62 -0.26
N MET A 138 27.84 -0.47 0.03
CA MET A 138 27.59 -1.79 -0.55
C MET A 138 26.29 -2.40 -0.01
N GLU A 139 25.97 -2.17 1.27
CA GLU A 139 24.74 -2.69 1.91
C GLU A 139 23.49 -2.08 1.26
N GLU A 140 23.45 -0.75 1.12
CA GLU A 140 22.31 -0.02 0.59
C GLU A 140 22.08 -0.39 -0.88
N ARG A 141 23.16 -0.50 -1.66
CA ARG A 141 23.11 -0.93 -3.05
C ARG A 141 22.55 -2.34 -3.17
N LEU A 142 23.03 -3.29 -2.37
CA LEU A 142 22.53 -4.67 -2.37
C LEU A 142 21.08 -4.75 -1.93
N THR A 143 20.67 -3.91 -0.97
CA THR A 143 19.29 -3.83 -0.48
C THR A 143 18.33 -3.40 -1.58
N ILE A 144 18.69 -2.33 -2.31
CA ILE A 144 17.88 -1.83 -3.43
C ILE A 144 17.83 -2.86 -4.57
N ILE A 145 18.97 -3.49 -4.91
CA ILE A 145 19.01 -4.54 -5.93
C ILE A 145 18.12 -5.73 -5.52
N PHE A 146 18.23 -6.18 -4.27
CA PHE A 146 17.41 -7.25 -3.72
C PHE A 146 15.92 -6.89 -3.83
N LEU A 147 15.55 -5.69 -3.40
CA LEU A 147 14.16 -5.21 -3.43
C LEU A 147 13.63 -5.18 -4.86
N ALA A 148 14.38 -4.61 -5.80
CA ALA A 148 13.98 -4.48 -7.18
C ALA A 148 13.86 -5.83 -7.90
N VAL A 149 14.79 -6.76 -7.65
CA VAL A 149 14.71 -8.11 -8.22
C VAL A 149 13.56 -8.89 -7.58
N PHE A 150 13.44 -8.89 -6.25
CA PHE A 150 12.42 -9.65 -5.54
C PHE A 150 11.01 -9.20 -5.92
N PHE A 151 10.70 -7.90 -5.78
CA PHE A 151 9.38 -7.38 -6.13
C PHE A 151 9.16 -7.25 -7.63
N GLY A 152 10.21 -7.03 -8.43
CA GLY A 152 10.12 -7.00 -9.89
C GLY A 152 9.78 -8.37 -10.48
N VAL A 153 10.40 -9.45 -9.98
CA VAL A 153 10.06 -10.83 -10.37
C VAL A 153 8.68 -11.21 -9.85
N LEU A 154 8.36 -10.87 -8.59
CA LEU A 154 7.05 -11.17 -8.02
C LEU A 154 5.92 -10.46 -8.78
N CYS A 155 5.95 -9.13 -8.86
CA CYS A 155 4.89 -8.37 -9.52
C CYS A 155 4.90 -8.58 -11.03
N GLY A 156 6.09 -8.59 -11.67
CA GLY A 156 6.22 -8.78 -13.11
C GLY A 156 5.84 -10.19 -13.55
N GLY A 157 6.20 -11.20 -12.77
CA GLY A 157 5.77 -12.57 -12.99
C GLY A 157 4.25 -12.73 -12.85
N LEU A 158 3.65 -12.13 -11.83
CA LEU A 158 2.19 -12.16 -11.65
C LEU A 158 1.44 -11.39 -12.74
N VAL A 159 1.94 -10.24 -13.18
CA VAL A 159 1.40 -9.51 -14.33
C VAL A 159 1.50 -10.36 -15.60
N ALA A 160 2.65 -11.01 -15.86
CA ALA A 160 2.81 -11.89 -17.03
C ALA A 160 1.90 -13.13 -16.97
N LEU A 161 1.72 -13.72 -15.79
CA LEU A 161 0.79 -14.84 -15.57
C LEU A 161 -0.67 -14.44 -15.79
N ASP A 162 -1.02 -13.22 -15.43
CA ASP A 162 -2.35 -12.68 -15.70
C ASP A 162 -2.58 -12.37 -17.19
N TYR A 163 -1.59 -11.82 -17.91
CA TYR A 163 -1.69 -11.61 -19.36
C TYR A 163 -1.64 -12.89 -20.19
N SER A 164 -0.94 -13.92 -19.72
CA SER A 164 -0.79 -15.17 -20.45
C SER A 164 -2.03 -16.05 -20.39
N GLU A 165 -3.04 -15.69 -19.57
CA GLU A 165 -4.32 -16.41 -19.44
C GLU A 165 -4.16 -17.93 -19.24
N VAL A 166 -3.01 -18.37 -18.68
CA VAL A 166 -2.68 -19.80 -18.50
C VAL A 166 -3.71 -20.49 -17.60
N TRP A 167 -4.28 -19.72 -16.68
CA TRP A 167 -5.35 -20.14 -15.78
C TRP A 167 -6.45 -19.09 -15.87
N ASP A 168 -7.71 -19.51 -16.01
CA ASP A 168 -8.88 -18.60 -16.08
C ASP A 168 -8.96 -17.59 -14.92
N GLU A 169 -8.22 -17.83 -13.83
CA GLU A 169 -8.25 -17.04 -12.60
C GLU A 169 -6.90 -16.44 -12.19
N SER A 170 -5.84 -16.50 -13.00
CA SER A 170 -4.48 -16.06 -12.57
C SER A 170 -4.39 -14.62 -12.02
N TYR A 171 -5.34 -13.74 -12.37
CA TYR A 171 -5.44 -12.37 -11.87
C TYR A 171 -5.63 -12.25 -10.35
N PHE A 172 -6.20 -13.27 -9.68
CA PHE A 172 -6.44 -13.21 -8.23
C PHE A 172 -5.14 -13.10 -7.44
N LEU A 173 -4.06 -13.73 -7.92
CA LEU A 173 -2.76 -13.69 -7.25
C LEU A 173 -2.16 -12.30 -7.29
N LEU A 174 -2.31 -11.62 -8.43
CA LEU A 174 -1.86 -10.24 -8.59
C LEU A 174 -2.65 -9.31 -7.68
N GLU A 175 -3.99 -9.42 -7.67
CA GLU A 175 -4.85 -8.64 -6.78
C GLU A 175 -4.48 -8.85 -5.30
N ALA A 176 -4.32 -10.10 -4.87
CA ALA A 176 -3.96 -10.44 -3.50
C ALA A 176 -2.60 -9.84 -3.09
N VAL A 177 -1.57 -9.96 -3.95
CA VAL A 177 -0.23 -9.45 -3.66
C VAL A 177 -0.20 -7.92 -3.64
N ILE A 178 -0.84 -7.26 -4.62
CA ILE A 178 -0.91 -5.79 -4.66
C ILE A 178 -1.70 -5.25 -3.47
N LEU A 179 -2.82 -5.89 -3.11
CA LEU A 179 -3.62 -5.51 -1.95
C LEU A 179 -2.82 -5.66 -0.65
N PHE A 180 -2.07 -6.77 -0.51
CA PHE A 180 -1.22 -7.01 0.64
C PHE A 180 -0.06 -6.00 0.74
N MET A 181 0.59 -5.69 -0.38
CA MET A 181 1.61 -4.63 -0.45
C MET A 181 1.03 -3.28 -0.06
N GLY A 182 -0.17 -2.94 -0.56
CA GLY A 182 -0.88 -1.72 -0.21
C GLY A 182 -1.20 -1.62 1.29
N CYS A 183 -1.77 -2.68 1.87
CA CYS A 183 -2.08 -2.76 3.30
C CYS A 183 -0.81 -2.64 4.17
N THR A 184 0.27 -3.31 3.76
CA THR A 184 1.55 -3.24 4.48
C THR A 184 2.10 -1.82 4.47
N ASN A 185 2.03 -1.13 3.33
CA ASN A 185 2.56 0.22 3.17
C ASN A 185 1.74 1.27 3.95
N MET A 186 0.40 1.13 3.98
CA MET A 186 -0.47 1.95 4.83
C MET A 186 -0.14 1.79 6.32
N MET A 187 -0.01 0.53 6.78
CA MET A 187 0.35 0.25 8.17
C MET A 187 1.76 0.72 8.50
N TYR A 188 2.71 0.53 7.58
CA TYR A 188 4.09 0.97 7.78
C TYR A 188 4.20 2.49 7.87
N GLY A 189 3.66 3.23 6.91
CA GLY A 189 3.74 4.70 6.96
C GLY A 189 3.08 5.31 8.20
N THR A 190 1.95 4.76 8.65
CA THR A 190 1.30 5.22 9.90
C THR A 190 2.07 4.81 11.15
N TYR A 191 2.62 3.60 11.19
CA TYR A 191 3.47 3.12 12.28
C TYR A 191 4.77 3.92 12.37
N ASP A 192 5.38 4.27 11.24
CA ASP A 192 6.65 5.00 11.16
C ASP A 192 6.53 6.40 11.76
N ILE A 193 5.45 7.13 11.44
CA ILE A 193 5.14 8.41 12.08
C ILE A 193 5.01 8.24 13.60
N TYR A 194 4.28 7.22 14.06
CA TYR A 194 4.09 6.96 15.49
C TYR A 194 5.43 6.61 16.18
N ASP A 195 6.23 5.74 15.57
CA ASP A 195 7.47 5.25 16.14
C ASP A 195 8.53 6.36 16.23
N ASP A 196 8.63 7.23 15.23
CA ASP A 196 9.62 8.31 15.14
C ASP A 196 9.25 9.59 15.91
N THR A 197 7.96 9.84 16.14
CA THR A 197 7.49 11.08 16.78
C THR A 197 6.93 10.88 18.18
N VAL A 198 6.20 9.80 18.44
CA VAL A 198 5.56 9.55 19.73
C VAL A 198 6.43 8.64 20.58
N ARG A 199 6.80 7.47 20.05
CA ARG A 199 7.56 6.47 20.81
C ARG A 199 9.02 6.87 20.98
N ARG A 200 9.66 7.30 19.91
CA ARG A 200 11.01 7.86 19.90
C ARG A 200 10.91 9.34 19.53
N LYS A 201 11.91 10.12 19.94
CA LYS A 201 12.10 11.48 19.42
C LYS A 201 13.37 11.41 18.58
N ASP A 202 13.26 10.85 17.38
CA ASP A 202 14.42 10.67 16.53
C ASP A 202 14.78 11.99 15.84
N GLU A 203 15.99 12.49 16.12
CA GLU A 203 16.51 13.74 15.53
C GLU A 203 16.70 13.64 14.01
N ARG A 204 16.76 12.42 13.46
CA ARG A 204 16.92 12.17 12.02
C ARG A 204 15.59 12.17 11.27
N SER A 205 14.47 12.02 11.99
CA SER A 205 13.12 11.95 11.42
C SER A 205 12.73 13.22 10.66
N ASP A 206 11.84 13.09 9.68
CA ASP A 206 11.38 14.24 8.89
C ASP A 206 10.56 15.21 9.73
N ALA A 207 9.80 14.70 10.71
CA ALA A 207 9.03 15.52 11.63
C ALA A 207 9.93 16.35 12.56
N TYR A 208 11.07 15.79 12.98
CA TYR A 208 12.06 16.54 13.74
C TYR A 208 12.71 17.63 12.89
N LYS A 209 13.20 17.29 11.69
CA LYS A 209 13.77 18.26 10.74
C LYS A 209 12.78 19.36 10.33
N PHE A 210 11.49 19.05 10.27
CA PHE A 210 10.44 20.03 9.97
C PHE A 210 10.20 20.96 11.16
N ALA A 211 10.22 20.44 12.38
CA ALA A 211 10.09 21.25 13.59
C ALA A 211 11.25 22.26 13.73
N GLU A 212 12.45 21.93 13.28
CA GLU A 212 13.60 22.87 13.27
C GLU A 212 13.42 24.06 12.32
N LEU A 213 12.46 24.01 11.38
CA LEU A 213 12.21 25.11 10.45
C LEU A 213 11.55 26.32 11.10
N ALA A 214 10.86 26.17 12.24
CA ALA A 214 10.27 27.29 12.96
C ALA A 214 10.38 27.12 14.48
N PRO A 215 10.75 28.19 15.22
CA PRO A 215 11.05 28.13 16.65
C PRO A 215 9.86 27.75 17.56
N CYS A 216 8.62 27.74 17.04
CA CYS A 216 7.42 27.39 17.81
C CYS A 216 6.86 25.98 17.53
N MET A 217 7.48 25.20 16.64
CA MET A 217 6.98 23.88 16.26
C MET A 217 7.66 22.77 17.06
N PHE A 218 6.87 21.93 17.73
CA PHE A 218 7.37 20.70 18.36
C PHE A 218 7.22 19.52 17.40
N SER A 219 8.28 18.71 17.25
CA SER A 219 8.30 17.49 16.42
C SER A 219 7.09 16.57 16.68
N ARG A 220 6.65 16.44 17.94
CA ARG A 220 5.46 15.66 18.32
C ARG A 220 4.15 16.20 17.75
N CYS A 221 3.99 17.53 17.74
CA CYS A 221 2.79 18.16 17.20
C CYS A 221 2.73 18.01 15.69
N VAL A 222 3.87 18.19 15.01
CA VAL A 222 4.00 17.98 13.56
C VAL A 222 3.68 16.52 13.22
N GLY A 223 4.29 15.58 13.94
CA GLY A 223 4.02 14.15 13.82
C GLY A 223 2.56 13.79 14.03
N ALA A 224 1.90 14.32 15.07
CA ALA A 224 0.49 14.07 15.34
C ALA A 224 -0.42 14.56 14.20
N VAL A 225 -0.15 15.74 13.64
CA VAL A 225 -0.92 16.27 12.50
C VAL A 225 -0.77 15.36 11.28
N TRP A 226 0.45 14.94 10.96
CA TRP A 226 0.70 14.04 9.83
C TRP A 226 0.14 12.64 10.07
N PHE A 227 0.20 12.13 11.30
CA PHE A 227 -0.41 10.86 11.67
C PHE A 227 -1.93 10.89 11.46
N LEU A 228 -2.61 11.93 11.94
CA LEU A 228 -4.05 12.08 11.77
C LEU A 228 -4.44 12.20 10.28
N LEU A 229 -3.65 12.95 9.49
CA LEU A 229 -3.87 13.05 8.05
C LEU A 229 -3.64 11.70 7.34
N ALA A 230 -2.54 11.02 7.62
CA ALA A 230 -2.22 9.72 7.06
C ALA A 230 -3.29 8.68 7.42
N PHE A 231 -3.72 8.64 8.68
CA PHE A 231 -4.77 7.75 9.16
C PHE A 231 -6.11 8.05 8.48
N ALA A 232 -6.49 9.32 8.35
CA ALA A 232 -7.71 9.73 7.67
C ALA A 232 -7.71 9.30 6.19
N VAL A 233 -6.60 9.50 5.48
CA VAL A 233 -6.43 9.06 4.08
C VAL A 233 -6.48 7.53 3.98
N CYS A 234 -5.88 6.81 4.92
CA CYS A 234 -5.93 5.35 4.97
C CYS A 234 -7.35 4.82 5.19
N VAL A 235 -8.13 5.44 6.08
CA VAL A 235 -9.54 5.08 6.28
C VAL A 235 -10.35 5.43 5.03
N ALA A 236 -10.14 6.63 4.47
CA ALA A 236 -10.83 7.08 3.27
C ALA A 236 -10.56 6.18 2.06
N SER A 237 -9.35 5.64 1.91
CA SER A 237 -9.02 4.74 0.80
C SER A 237 -9.77 3.41 0.91
N VAL A 238 -9.79 2.80 2.10
CA VAL A 238 -10.57 1.57 2.35
C VAL A 238 -12.05 1.82 2.09
N VAL A 239 -12.61 2.93 2.58
CA VAL A 239 -14.01 3.30 2.30
C VAL A 239 -14.24 3.54 0.80
N GLY A 240 -13.33 4.24 0.12
CA GLY A 240 -13.41 4.52 -1.31
C GLY A 240 -13.41 3.27 -2.16
N VAL A 241 -12.61 2.27 -1.80
CA VAL A 241 -12.60 0.94 -2.45
C VAL A 241 -13.96 0.26 -2.34
N VAL A 242 -14.62 0.35 -1.19
CA VAL A 242 -15.95 -0.24 -0.99
C VAL A 242 -16.99 0.42 -1.88
N ILE A 243 -16.96 1.76 -1.99
CA ILE A 243 -17.87 2.53 -2.85
C ILE A 243 -17.62 2.17 -4.32
N ILE A 244 -16.36 2.11 -4.75
CA ILE A 244 -16.01 1.73 -6.11
C ILE A 244 -16.50 0.31 -6.46
N ALA A 245 -16.37 -0.63 -5.52
CA ALA A 245 -16.85 -1.99 -5.70
C ALA A 245 -18.39 -2.09 -5.73
N GLU A 246 -19.12 -1.06 -5.29
CA GLU A 246 -20.58 -0.94 -5.44
C GLU A 246 -20.97 -0.73 -6.90
N ASP A 247 -20.34 0.25 -7.55
CA ASP A 247 -20.63 0.66 -8.94
C ASP A 247 -20.34 -0.47 -9.95
N ASN A 248 -19.36 -1.32 -9.66
CA ASN A 248 -19.00 -2.47 -10.50
C ASN A 248 -19.99 -3.65 -10.36
N GLY A 249 -20.87 -3.62 -9.35
CA GLY A 249 -21.83 -4.69 -9.04
C GLY A 249 -23.20 -4.58 -9.72
N VAL A 250 -23.40 -3.63 -10.65
CA VAL A 250 -24.73 -3.33 -11.20
C VAL A 250 -25.21 -4.39 -12.19
N GLY A 251 -25.77 -5.47 -11.65
CA GLY A 251 -27.06 -5.96 -12.10
C GLY A 251 -28.16 -5.07 -11.49
N LYS A 252 -28.95 -4.41 -12.34
CA LYS A 252 -30.11 -3.60 -11.94
C LYS A 252 -31.21 -4.49 -11.34
N ASP A 253 -31.08 -4.88 -10.08
CA ASP A 253 -32.21 -5.47 -9.35
C ASP A 253 -32.78 -4.42 -8.38
N ASN A 254 -33.77 -3.70 -8.91
CA ASN A 254 -34.85 -3.00 -8.20
C ASN A 254 -34.47 -2.06 -7.04
N GLY A 255 -34.25 -0.78 -7.38
CA GLY A 255 -35.00 0.33 -6.78
C GLY A 255 -34.99 0.49 -5.26
N GLY A 256 -33.87 0.25 -4.58
CA GLY A 256 -33.68 0.61 -3.19
C GLY A 256 -32.28 1.15 -2.96
N ALA A 257 -32.16 2.46 -2.66
CA ALA A 257 -30.90 3.05 -2.23
C ALA A 257 -30.46 2.37 -0.92
N CYS A 258 -29.47 1.47 -0.96
CA CYS A 258 -28.94 0.85 0.25
C CYS A 258 -27.69 1.58 0.72
N SER A 259 -27.85 2.44 1.73
CA SER A 259 -26.80 3.32 2.25
C SER A 259 -25.83 2.67 3.27
N ASN A 260 -25.95 1.37 3.59
CA ASN A 260 -25.39 0.81 4.84
C ASN A 260 -24.46 -0.42 4.66
N CYS A 261 -23.52 -0.43 3.70
CA CYS A 261 -22.38 -1.37 3.73
C CYS A 261 -21.38 -1.07 4.87
N LEU A 262 -21.35 0.15 5.40
CA LEU A 262 -20.43 0.59 6.46
C LEU A 262 -20.88 0.24 7.90
N ASP A 263 -21.98 -0.50 8.03
CA ASP A 263 -22.51 -0.96 9.32
C ASP A 263 -21.62 -2.10 9.88
N PHE A 264 -20.48 -1.74 10.50
CA PHE A 264 -19.47 -2.66 11.03
C PHE A 264 -20.05 -3.80 11.89
N TRP A 265 -21.10 -3.51 12.67
CA TRP A 265 -21.79 -4.48 13.53
C TRP A 265 -22.45 -5.64 12.76
N LYS A 266 -22.83 -5.44 11.50
CA LYS A 266 -23.38 -6.50 10.63
C LYS A 266 -22.29 -7.37 10.00
N MET A 267 -21.03 -6.96 10.03
CA MET A 267 -19.87 -7.71 9.49
C MET A 267 -19.21 -8.64 10.52
N ILE A 268 -19.47 -8.44 11.81
CA ILE A 268 -18.89 -9.24 12.90
C ILE A 268 -19.15 -10.76 12.74
N PRO A 269 -20.36 -11.24 12.37
CA PRO A 269 -20.58 -12.67 12.16
C PRO A 269 -19.71 -13.24 11.03
N ALA A 270 -19.47 -12.47 9.97
CA ALA A 270 -18.58 -12.88 8.89
C ALA A 270 -17.12 -12.93 9.36
N LEU A 271 -16.65 -11.90 10.09
CA LEU A 271 -15.29 -11.87 10.66
C LEU A 271 -15.01 -13.04 11.62
N VAL A 272 -16.00 -13.46 12.41
CA VAL A 272 -15.89 -14.62 13.31
C VAL A 272 -15.85 -15.95 12.54
N VAL A 273 -16.63 -16.06 11.46
CA VAL A 273 -16.61 -17.25 10.56
C VAL A 273 -15.31 -17.31 9.75
N PHE A 274 -14.79 -16.17 9.28
CA PHE A 274 -13.52 -16.09 8.53
C PHE A 274 -12.28 -16.25 9.42
N GLY A 275 -12.33 -15.79 10.68
CA GLY A 275 -11.24 -15.94 11.65
C GLY A 275 -10.94 -17.39 12.05
N GLY A 276 -11.88 -18.31 11.85
CA GLY A 276 -11.70 -19.75 12.10
C GLY A 276 -11.04 -20.53 10.96
N ALA A 277 -10.90 -19.95 9.76
CA ALA A 277 -10.49 -20.66 8.55
C ALA A 277 -9.44 -19.88 7.76
N ALA A 278 -8.27 -19.63 8.35
CA ALA A 278 -7.15 -18.94 7.70
C ALA A 278 -6.62 -19.65 6.41
N GLY A 279 -7.08 -20.87 6.09
CA GLY A 279 -6.78 -21.57 4.82
C GLY A 279 -7.97 -21.73 3.86
N GLY A 280 -9.20 -21.43 4.27
CA GLY A 280 -10.42 -21.71 3.49
C GLY A 280 -10.93 -20.55 2.63
N THR A 281 -10.48 -19.33 2.90
CA THR A 281 -11.05 -18.09 2.33
C THR A 281 -10.80 -17.93 0.83
N LEU A 282 -9.61 -18.32 0.36
CA LEU A 282 -9.31 -18.44 -1.09
C LEU A 282 -10.14 -19.55 -1.75
N PHE A 283 -10.40 -20.65 -1.03
CA PHE A 283 -11.14 -21.80 -1.53
C PHE A 283 -12.66 -21.57 -1.64
N PHE A 284 -13.25 -20.76 -0.75
CA PHE A 284 -14.67 -20.40 -0.84
C PHE A 284 -14.96 -19.38 -1.94
N TRP A 285 -14.01 -18.49 -2.25
CA TRP A 285 -14.05 -17.65 -3.45
C TRP A 285 -13.98 -18.50 -4.74
N PHE A 286 -13.10 -19.51 -4.75
CA PHE A 286 -12.98 -20.53 -5.81
C PHE A 286 -14.29 -21.28 -6.11
N LEU A 287 -15.09 -21.65 -5.10
CA LEU A 287 -16.36 -22.33 -5.32
C LEU A 287 -17.48 -21.42 -5.83
N ARG A 288 -17.48 -20.13 -5.45
CA ARG A 288 -18.57 -19.20 -5.78
C ARG A 288 -18.44 -18.55 -7.16
N ARG A 289 -17.22 -18.29 -7.66
CA ARG A 289 -17.01 -17.78 -9.03
C ARG A 289 -17.23 -18.85 -10.10
N ARG A 290 -16.89 -20.11 -9.83
CA ARG A 290 -17.31 -21.27 -10.66
C ARG A 290 -18.83 -21.36 -10.84
N GLY A 291 -19.60 -20.99 -9.81
CA GLY A 291 -21.06 -21.01 -9.87
C GLY A 291 -21.67 -19.95 -10.80
N LYS A 292 -20.99 -18.82 -11.05
CA LYS A 292 -21.43 -17.79 -12.01
C LYS A 292 -21.03 -18.12 -13.45
N SER A 293 -19.94 -18.87 -13.67
CA SER A 293 -19.49 -19.29 -15.01
C SER A 293 -20.26 -20.51 -15.55
N ASN A 294 -20.78 -21.40 -14.69
CA ASN A 294 -21.56 -22.57 -15.10
C ASN A 294 -23.07 -22.27 -15.33
N GLY A 295 -23.45 -21.00 -15.44
CA GLY A 295 -24.82 -20.53 -15.50
C GLY A 295 -25.39 -20.30 -16.91
N GLU A 296 -24.77 -20.81 -17.97
CA GLU A 296 -25.33 -20.79 -19.33
C GLU A 296 -25.06 -22.10 -20.06
N LEU A 297 -25.74 -23.18 -19.64
CA LEU A 297 -26.06 -24.30 -20.53
C LEU A 297 -27.53 -24.67 -20.28
N GLY A 298 -28.40 -24.01 -21.03
CA GLY A 298 -29.83 -24.29 -21.07
C GLY A 298 -30.43 -23.75 -22.35
N VAL A 299 -30.14 -24.41 -23.49
CA VAL A 299 -31.06 -25.24 -24.32
C VAL A 299 -30.18 -26.14 -25.16
#